data_AF-A0A8T3TMD0-F1
#
_entry.id   AF-A0A8T3TMD0-F1
#
_cell.length_a   1.000
_cell.length_b   1.000
_cell.length_c   1.000
_cell.angle_alpha   90.00
_cell.angle_beta   90.00
_cell.angle_gamma   90.00
#
_symmetry.space_group_name_H-M   'P 1'
#
loop_
_entity.id
_entity.type
_entity.pdbx_description
1 polymer ?
#
loop_
_entity_poly.entity_id
_entity_poly.type
_entity_poly.pdbx_seq_one_letter_code
_entity_poly.pdbx_strand_id
1 'polypeptide(L)'
;MIRVRSLVLLVVIILMIAACAPGGSTPVPGTPGTTPAQSEPVASEPAESEPAESEPAESEPAESEPAESEPAESEPAESEPAESEPAESEPAESTPPTAGDPVTGGTLAFGGAALAASLDPALTSDGESFRILQQIYEPLVDLAPGTVDELVGVLAESWEGEPSDTEYVFNLKQGVTFHDGTPLNAEAVKANFDRWQNFAEELQANAYYYGAVMDGFGPENLISSVEATDENTVTITLREPSPTFLFGIALTPFSIVSPAVLESTNADDPTASTLGTEVVQGGTGAFVLEDYVPAESATLSRNEDYHGEHPAYLDRLIILPYADPAARLQALQAGTIQGLDLIAPADRAAVDGVEGYQLINRESYNTLYLGVNPTATEGSPLAEQAVRQAVSHAIDREGLIAAFYGGGGSP
;
A
#
# COMPACT_ATOMS: atom_id res chain seq x y z
N MET A 1 -44.60 -26.84 22.82
CA MET A 1 -43.38 -27.21 23.57
C MET A 1 -42.30 -27.64 22.58
N ILE A 2 -41.66 -26.68 21.88
CA ILE A 2 -40.45 -26.88 21.08
C ILE A 2 -39.62 -25.61 21.28
N ARG A 3 -38.40 -25.78 21.77
CA ARG A 3 -37.48 -24.73 22.25
C ARG A 3 -36.76 -24.08 21.06
N VAL A 4 -36.83 -22.75 20.97
CA VAL A 4 -35.88 -21.94 20.19
C VAL A 4 -34.61 -21.82 21.03
N ARG A 5 -33.46 -22.24 20.48
CA ARG A 5 -32.14 -22.01 21.08
C ARG A 5 -31.43 -20.95 20.25
N SER A 6 -31.09 -19.85 20.91
CA SER A 6 -30.26 -18.76 20.41
C SER A 6 -28.91 -19.29 19.93
N LEU A 7 -28.53 -18.92 18.70
CA LEU A 7 -27.18 -19.08 18.18
C LEU A 7 -26.43 -17.77 18.43
N VAL A 8 -25.49 -17.78 19.37
CA VAL A 8 -24.57 -16.66 19.60
C VAL A 8 -23.42 -16.82 18.61
N LEU A 9 -23.30 -15.88 17.67
CA LEU A 9 -22.19 -15.81 16.73
C LEU A 9 -21.03 -15.07 17.43
N LEU A 10 -19.97 -15.81 17.76
CA LEU A 10 -18.74 -15.26 18.31
C LEU A 10 -17.87 -14.76 17.16
N VAL A 11 -17.78 -13.44 16.97
CA VAL A 11 -16.82 -12.83 16.05
C VAL A 11 -15.46 -12.80 16.75
N VAL A 12 -14.53 -13.63 16.29
CA VAL A 12 -13.13 -13.59 16.72
C VAL A 12 -12.38 -12.67 15.78
N ILE A 13 -12.06 -11.47 16.26
CA ILE A 13 -11.13 -10.56 15.59
C ILE A 13 -9.72 -11.09 15.88
N ILE A 14 -9.06 -11.67 14.88
CA ILE A 14 -7.64 -12.00 14.95
C ILE A 14 -6.87 -10.75 14.54
N LEU A 15 -6.32 -10.06 15.54
CA LEU A 15 -5.31 -9.03 15.35
C LEU A 15 -3.96 -9.74 15.13
N MET A 16 -3.48 -9.81 13.89
CA MET A 16 -2.11 -10.29 13.63
C MET A 16 -1.12 -9.18 13.97
N ILE A 17 -0.52 -9.28 15.16
CA ILE A 17 0.71 -8.58 15.52
C ILE A 17 1.86 -9.43 15.00
N ALA A 18 2.56 -8.95 13.97
CA ALA A 18 3.82 -9.52 13.52
C ALA A 18 4.91 -9.20 14.57
N ALA A 19 5.21 -10.16 15.43
CA ALA A 19 6.36 -10.11 16.33
C ALA A 19 7.53 -10.88 15.71
N CYS A 20 8.58 -10.15 15.33
CA CYS A 20 9.91 -10.73 15.06
C CYS A 20 10.42 -11.44 16.32
N ALA A 21 10.81 -12.70 16.19
CA ALA A 21 11.70 -13.38 17.12
C ALA A 21 12.85 -14.05 16.34
N PRO A 22 14.11 -13.91 16.79
CA PRO A 22 15.26 -14.48 16.10
C PRO A 22 15.41 -15.99 16.38
N GLY A 23 15.70 -16.76 15.33
CA GLY A 23 15.98 -18.18 15.41
C GLY A 23 17.27 -18.49 16.16
N GLY A 24 17.18 -19.39 17.13
CA GLY A 24 18.34 -19.99 17.80
C GLY A 24 18.90 -21.16 16.98
N SER A 25 20.18 -21.06 16.62
CA SER A 25 20.96 -22.16 16.05
C SER A 25 21.75 -22.89 17.13
N THR A 26 21.64 -24.22 17.14
CA THR A 26 22.43 -25.16 17.95
C THR A 26 23.84 -25.39 17.35
N PRO A 27 24.89 -25.63 18.16
CA PRO A 27 26.14 -26.18 17.66
C PRO A 27 26.44 -27.60 18.21
N VAL A 28 27.08 -28.42 17.37
CA VAL A 28 27.62 -29.77 17.64
C VAL A 28 29.14 -29.67 17.94
N PRO A 29 29.76 -30.60 18.71
CA PRO A 29 30.86 -30.26 19.61
C PRO A 29 32.28 -30.53 19.08
N GLY A 30 33.25 -29.78 19.64
CA GLY A 30 34.69 -30.09 19.61
C GLY A 30 35.30 -29.93 21.01
N THR A 31 36.22 -30.83 21.37
CA THR A 31 36.84 -31.01 22.71
C THR A 31 38.37 -30.77 22.61
N PRO A 32 39.18 -30.77 23.70
CA PRO A 32 39.38 -29.70 24.70
C PRO A 32 40.85 -29.23 24.87
N GLY A 33 41.03 -28.17 25.67
CA GLY A 33 42.28 -27.75 26.35
C GLY A 33 42.35 -26.21 26.38
N THR A 34 42.57 -25.47 27.46
CA THR A 34 43.21 -25.71 28.77
C THR A 34 42.82 -24.53 29.68
N THR A 35 42.46 -24.77 30.93
CA THR A 35 42.22 -23.77 32.03
C THR A 35 43.47 -23.79 32.93
N PRO A 36 43.94 -22.73 33.64
CA PRO A 36 43.09 -21.96 34.58
C PRO A 36 43.47 -20.50 34.98
N ALA A 37 42.48 -19.78 35.53
CA ALA A 37 42.64 -18.99 36.77
C ALA A 37 41.26 -18.64 37.36
N GLN A 38 41.14 -18.76 38.68
CA GLN A 38 39.94 -18.68 39.50
C GLN A 38 39.71 -17.26 40.06
N SER A 39 38.45 -16.90 40.30
CA SER A 39 38.03 -16.06 41.45
C SER A 39 36.52 -16.26 41.71
N GLU A 40 36.19 -16.58 42.95
CA GLU A 40 34.86 -16.97 43.47
C GLU A 40 33.84 -15.80 43.56
N PRO A 41 32.52 -16.08 43.56
CA PRO A 41 31.47 -15.08 43.69
C PRO A 41 31.04 -14.87 45.15
N VAL A 42 30.69 -13.63 45.50
CA VAL A 42 30.03 -13.29 46.76
C VAL A 42 28.51 -13.23 46.52
N ALA A 43 27.76 -14.05 47.27
CA ALA A 43 26.31 -14.05 47.32
C ALA A 43 25.79 -13.06 48.37
N SER A 44 24.67 -12.40 48.09
CA SER A 44 23.85 -11.69 49.08
C SER A 44 22.38 -12.07 48.87
N GLU A 45 21.79 -12.69 49.89
CA GLU A 45 20.38 -13.10 49.97
C GLU A 45 19.41 -11.90 50.03
N PRO A 46 18.13 -12.09 49.62
CA PRO A 46 17.11 -11.05 49.65
C PRO A 46 16.44 -10.95 51.04
N ALA A 47 16.07 -9.74 51.43
CA ALA A 47 15.27 -9.49 52.63
C ALA A 47 13.77 -9.50 52.30
N GLU A 48 13.01 -10.33 53.03
CA GLU A 48 11.55 -10.37 53.05
C GLU A 48 10.97 -9.15 53.80
N SER A 49 9.87 -8.60 53.29
CA SER A 49 8.93 -7.80 54.09
C SER A 49 7.53 -7.77 53.46
N GLU A 50 6.58 -8.44 54.12
CA GLU A 50 5.15 -8.11 54.18
C GLU A 50 4.80 -7.97 55.69
N PRO A 51 3.71 -7.32 56.16
CA PRO A 51 2.43 -7.09 55.46
C PRO A 51 1.74 -5.73 55.75
N ALA A 52 0.64 -5.45 55.02
CA ALA A 52 -0.55 -4.80 55.58
C ALA A 52 -1.74 -4.97 54.61
N GLU A 53 -2.64 -5.90 54.93
CA GLU A 53 -3.99 -5.97 54.35
C GLU A 53 -4.84 -4.81 54.88
N SER A 54 -5.53 -4.11 53.98
CA SER A 54 -6.62 -3.20 54.32
C SER A 54 -7.87 -3.64 53.56
N GLU A 55 -8.86 -4.14 54.29
CA GLU A 55 -10.21 -4.43 53.78
C GLU A 55 -10.91 -3.14 53.32
N PRO A 56 -11.56 -3.11 52.15
CA PRO A 56 -12.59 -2.12 51.86
C PRO A 56 -13.94 -2.61 52.40
N ALA A 57 -14.57 -1.74 53.20
CA ALA A 57 -15.90 -1.94 53.75
C ALA A 57 -16.97 -2.06 52.65
N GLU A 58 -17.81 -3.09 52.75
CA GLU A 58 -19.06 -3.20 52.00
C GLU A 58 -20.07 -2.14 52.51
N SER A 59 -20.60 -1.34 51.59
CA SER A 59 -21.76 -0.48 51.83
C SER A 59 -22.95 -1.01 51.03
N GLU A 60 -23.99 -1.48 51.72
CA GLU A 60 -25.27 -1.86 51.14
C GLU A 60 -25.97 -0.65 50.49
N PRO A 61 -26.57 -0.78 49.29
CA PRO A 61 -27.47 0.24 48.77
C PRO A 61 -28.84 0.09 49.41
N ALA A 62 -29.36 1.20 49.94
CA ALA A 62 -30.72 1.30 50.47
C ALA A 62 -31.76 1.13 49.34
N GLU A 63 -32.73 0.23 49.57
CA GLU A 63 -33.93 0.10 48.76
C GLU A 63 -34.83 1.34 48.94
N SER A 64 -35.23 1.96 47.84
CA SER A 64 -36.32 2.94 47.80
C SER A 64 -37.40 2.44 46.85
N GLU A 65 -38.58 2.11 47.38
CA GLU A 65 -39.77 1.76 46.60
C GLU A 65 -40.26 2.96 45.76
N PRO A 66 -40.59 2.76 44.47
CA PRO A 66 -41.35 3.75 43.73
C PRO A 66 -42.86 3.55 43.98
N ALA A 67 -43.54 4.65 44.29
CA ALA A 67 -44.99 4.70 44.46
C ALA A 67 -45.74 4.37 43.15
N GLU A 68 -46.79 3.55 43.27
CA GLU A 68 -47.75 3.28 42.21
C GLU A 68 -48.56 4.54 41.87
N SER A 69 -48.64 4.90 40.59
CA SER A 69 -49.64 5.82 40.04
C SER A 69 -50.24 5.20 38.79
N GLU A 70 -51.55 4.97 38.80
CA GLU A 70 -52.32 4.44 37.67
C GLU A 70 -52.25 5.35 36.43
N PRO A 71 -52.20 4.80 35.20
CA PRO A 71 -52.29 5.61 33.99
C PRO A 71 -53.74 5.95 33.69
N ALA A 72 -54.02 7.25 33.47
CA ALA A 72 -55.25 7.69 32.84
C ALA A 72 -55.20 7.42 31.33
N GLU A 73 -56.19 6.70 30.81
CA GLU A 73 -56.42 6.54 29.38
C GLU A 73 -56.73 7.91 28.74
N SER A 74 -55.96 8.28 27.72
CA SER A 74 -56.34 9.30 26.75
C SER A 74 -55.96 8.81 25.36
N GLU A 75 -56.96 8.73 24.48
CA GLU A 75 -56.78 8.37 23.07
C GLU A 75 -55.97 9.47 22.35
N PRO A 76 -54.95 9.12 21.53
CA PRO A 76 -54.31 10.10 20.67
C PRO A 76 -55.15 10.30 19.41
N ALA A 77 -55.43 11.57 19.09
CA ALA A 77 -55.99 11.97 17.82
C ALA A 77 -55.01 11.67 16.68
N GLU A 78 -55.52 11.08 15.59
CA GLU A 78 -54.79 10.89 14.34
C GLU A 78 -54.41 12.26 13.74
N SER A 79 -53.12 12.46 13.52
CA SER A 79 -52.60 13.47 12.60
C SER A 79 -51.53 12.82 11.74
N GLU A 80 -51.77 12.75 10.43
CA GLU A 80 -50.80 12.26 9.44
C GLU A 80 -49.51 13.09 9.50
N PRO A 81 -48.32 12.46 9.49
CA PRO A 81 -47.08 13.20 9.29
C PRO A 81 -46.95 13.55 7.81
N ALA A 82 -46.74 14.84 7.53
CA ALA A 82 -46.34 15.29 6.21
C ALA A 82 -44.99 14.67 5.83
N GLU A 83 -44.91 14.04 4.66
CA GLU A 83 -43.66 13.62 4.03
C GLU A 83 -42.76 14.85 3.83
N SER A 84 -41.63 14.88 4.54
CA SER A 84 -40.49 15.69 4.16
C SER A 84 -39.41 14.73 3.67
N GLU A 85 -39.19 14.71 2.36
CA GLU A 85 -38.03 14.04 1.76
C GLU A 85 -36.74 14.56 2.43
N PRO A 86 -35.81 13.68 2.85
CA PRO A 86 -34.50 14.14 3.25
C PRO A 86 -33.79 14.67 2.01
N ALA A 87 -33.35 15.93 2.07
CA ALA A 87 -32.49 16.49 1.03
C ALA A 87 -31.21 15.63 0.94
N GLU A 88 -31.00 14.97 -0.19
CA GLU A 88 -29.70 14.46 -0.60
C GLU A 88 -28.72 15.64 -0.63
N SER A 89 -27.89 15.75 0.40
CA SER A 89 -26.70 16.58 0.33
C SER A 89 -25.67 15.82 -0.49
N GLU A 90 -25.57 16.14 -1.78
CA GLU A 90 -24.41 15.77 -2.58
C GLU A 90 -23.14 16.24 -1.84
N PRO A 91 -22.10 15.39 -1.71
CA PRO A 91 -20.82 15.84 -1.19
C PRO A 91 -20.35 16.97 -2.10
N ALA A 92 -20.10 18.15 -1.52
CA ALA A 92 -19.56 19.26 -2.27
C ALA A 92 -18.26 18.81 -2.95
N GLU A 93 -18.23 18.86 -4.28
CA GLU A 93 -16.99 18.84 -5.04
C GLU A 93 -16.15 20.03 -4.55
N SER A 94 -15.25 19.76 -3.61
CA SER A 94 -14.24 20.71 -3.17
C SER A 94 -13.31 20.92 -4.36
N THR A 95 -13.66 21.90 -5.20
CA THR A 95 -12.80 22.39 -6.26
C THR A 95 -11.52 22.86 -5.56
N PRO A 96 -10.35 22.26 -5.85
CA PRO A 96 -9.12 22.69 -5.22
C PRO A 96 -8.93 24.20 -5.50
N PRO A 97 -8.41 24.97 -4.54
CA PRO A 97 -8.08 26.36 -4.80
C PRO A 97 -7.19 26.43 -6.04
N THR A 98 -7.40 27.42 -6.90
CA THR A 98 -6.57 27.65 -8.08
C THR A 98 -5.11 27.65 -7.64
N ALA A 99 -4.39 26.58 -7.96
CA ALA A 99 -2.98 26.46 -7.66
C ALA A 99 -2.30 27.68 -8.29
N GLY A 100 -1.52 28.41 -7.49
CA GLY A 100 -0.64 29.44 -8.03
C GLY A 100 0.34 28.81 -9.01
N ASP A 101 1.02 29.64 -9.80
CA ASP A 101 2.07 29.15 -10.69
C ASP A 101 3.08 28.29 -9.89
N PRO A 102 3.50 27.13 -10.42
CA PRO A 102 4.46 26.27 -9.74
C PRO A 102 5.72 27.03 -9.35
N VAL A 103 6.21 26.78 -8.13
CA VAL A 103 7.44 27.39 -7.62
C VAL A 103 8.57 26.37 -7.71
N THR A 104 9.64 26.72 -8.42
CA THR A 104 10.85 25.90 -8.50
C THR A 104 11.73 26.07 -7.25
N GLY A 105 12.16 24.96 -6.69
CA GLY A 105 13.05 24.85 -5.55
C GLY A 105 12.34 24.38 -4.28
N GLY A 106 13.12 24.21 -3.22
CA GLY A 106 12.64 23.82 -1.90
C GLY A 106 12.53 22.30 -1.70
N THR A 107 12.22 21.94 -0.46
CA THR A 107 12.10 20.56 -0.02
C THR A 107 10.66 20.29 0.40
N LEU A 108 10.09 19.19 -0.09
CA LEU A 108 8.85 18.65 0.44
C LEU A 108 9.17 17.47 1.37
N ALA A 109 8.76 17.54 2.63
CA ALA A 109 8.74 16.38 3.51
C ALA A 109 7.32 15.78 3.54
N PHE A 110 7.20 14.49 3.25
CA PHE A 110 5.94 13.77 3.17
C PHE A 110 5.93 12.62 4.19
N GLY A 111 4.85 12.52 4.97
CA GLY A 111 4.65 11.42 5.92
C GLY A 111 3.93 10.25 5.26
N GLY A 112 4.55 9.07 5.25
CA GLY A 112 3.93 7.79 4.89
C GLY A 112 3.64 6.93 6.11
N ALA A 113 2.95 5.80 5.93
CA ALA A 113 2.79 4.80 6.99
C ALA A 113 4.06 3.95 7.14
N ALA A 114 4.80 3.75 6.06
CA ALA A 114 6.08 3.04 6.02
C ALA A 114 7.00 3.60 4.92
N LEU A 115 8.20 3.02 4.81
CA LEU A 115 9.05 3.16 3.63
C LEU A 115 8.91 1.92 2.74
N ALA A 116 9.61 1.93 1.60
CA ALA A 116 9.60 0.83 0.66
C ALA A 116 10.10 -0.49 1.28
N ALA A 117 9.37 -1.58 1.04
CA ALA A 117 9.80 -2.92 1.42
C ALA A 117 10.93 -3.45 0.52
N SER A 118 10.94 -2.99 -0.74
CA SER A 118 11.94 -3.27 -1.76
C SER A 118 12.11 -2.04 -2.63
N LEU A 119 13.33 -1.74 -3.06
CA LEU A 119 13.59 -0.69 -4.03
C LEU A 119 13.65 -1.20 -5.48
N ASP A 120 13.50 -2.51 -5.70
CA ASP A 120 13.24 -3.06 -7.03
C ASP A 120 11.73 -2.97 -7.33
N PRO A 121 11.30 -2.19 -8.35
CA PRO A 121 9.89 -2.01 -8.65
C PRO A 121 9.19 -3.32 -9.01
N ALA A 122 9.87 -4.26 -9.65
CA ALA A 122 9.27 -5.52 -10.08
C ALA A 122 8.96 -6.48 -8.92
N LEU A 123 9.54 -6.21 -7.74
CA LEU A 123 9.44 -7.06 -6.54
C LEU A 123 8.65 -6.39 -5.41
N THR A 124 7.72 -5.50 -5.74
CA THR A 124 6.83 -4.87 -4.76
C THR A 124 5.37 -4.84 -5.24
N SER A 125 4.46 -4.71 -4.28
CA SER A 125 3.02 -4.62 -4.56
C SER A 125 2.25 -3.65 -3.67
N ASP A 126 2.93 -2.90 -2.82
CA ASP A 126 2.30 -2.01 -1.85
C ASP A 126 2.46 -0.52 -2.21
N GLY A 127 1.47 0.28 -1.82
CA GLY A 127 1.45 1.72 -2.11
C GLY A 127 2.55 2.53 -1.43
N GLU A 128 3.09 2.07 -0.29
CA GLU A 128 4.16 2.77 0.42
C GLU A 128 5.46 2.70 -0.39
N SER A 129 5.77 1.53 -0.95
CA SER A 129 6.86 1.33 -1.90
C SER A 129 6.65 2.18 -3.17
N PHE A 130 5.45 2.12 -3.78
CA PHE A 130 5.17 2.87 -5.01
C PHE A 130 5.28 4.39 -4.85
N ARG A 131 4.98 4.93 -3.66
CA ARG A 131 5.14 6.37 -3.38
C ARG A 131 6.58 6.86 -3.63
N ILE A 132 7.56 6.02 -3.38
CA ILE A 132 8.99 6.31 -3.63
C ILE A 132 9.35 5.94 -5.07
N LEU A 133 8.98 4.73 -5.51
CA LEU A 133 9.45 4.15 -6.76
C LEU A 133 8.96 4.88 -8.01
N GLN A 134 7.74 5.40 -7.99
CA GLN A 134 7.18 6.19 -9.10
C GLN A 134 7.93 7.50 -9.36
N GLN A 135 8.73 7.96 -8.40
CA GLN A 135 9.55 9.16 -8.58
C GLN A 135 10.88 8.85 -9.28
N ILE A 136 11.30 7.58 -9.21
CA ILE A 136 12.64 7.10 -9.61
C ILE A 136 12.57 6.34 -10.94
N TYR A 137 11.60 5.45 -11.09
CA TYR A 137 11.47 4.55 -12.23
C TYR A 137 10.25 4.89 -13.07
N GLU A 138 10.35 4.66 -14.38
CA GLU A 138 9.27 4.95 -15.32
C GLU A 138 8.96 3.72 -16.21
N PRO A 139 7.68 3.44 -16.50
CA PRO A 139 7.24 2.45 -17.47
C PRO A 139 7.34 2.97 -18.92
N LEU A 140 7.04 2.10 -19.90
CA LEU A 140 6.93 2.52 -21.31
C LEU A 140 5.78 3.50 -21.53
N VAL A 141 4.64 3.22 -20.90
CA VAL A 141 3.39 3.98 -20.96
C VAL A 141 2.83 4.14 -19.56
N ASP A 142 1.99 5.14 -19.32
CA ASP A 142 1.31 5.36 -18.04
C ASP A 142 -0.11 5.91 -18.29
N LEU A 143 -0.90 6.05 -17.24
CA LEU A 143 -2.19 6.74 -17.30
C LEU A 143 -1.99 8.26 -17.33
N ALA A 144 -2.77 8.96 -18.15
CA ALA A 144 -2.78 10.41 -18.15
C ALA A 144 -3.15 10.92 -16.74
N PRO A 145 -2.47 11.97 -16.22
CA PRO A 145 -2.72 12.46 -14.87
C PRO A 145 -4.20 12.73 -14.59
N GLY A 146 -4.74 12.08 -13.56
CA GLY A 146 -6.15 12.23 -13.15
C GLY A 146 -7.14 11.37 -13.92
N THR A 147 -6.68 10.49 -14.81
CA THR A 147 -7.52 9.54 -15.57
C THR A 147 -7.30 8.11 -15.09
N VAL A 148 -8.17 7.20 -15.54
CA VAL A 148 -8.07 5.75 -15.26
C VAL A 148 -8.10 4.88 -16.51
N ASP A 149 -8.33 5.48 -17.66
CA ASP A 149 -8.60 4.80 -18.93
C ASP A 149 -7.83 5.40 -20.11
N GLU A 150 -7.17 6.54 -19.93
CA GLU A 150 -6.37 7.19 -20.97
C GLU A 150 -4.89 6.88 -20.78
N LEU A 151 -4.29 6.14 -21.72
CA LEU A 151 -2.87 5.83 -21.72
C LEU A 151 -2.07 6.91 -22.48
N VAL A 152 -0.89 7.23 -21.96
CA VAL A 152 0.09 8.15 -22.53
C VAL A 152 1.48 7.53 -22.56
N GLY A 153 2.32 7.98 -23.50
CA GLY A 153 3.71 7.53 -23.60
C GLY A 153 4.61 8.17 -22.54
N VAL A 154 5.44 7.37 -21.88
CA VAL A 154 6.42 7.84 -20.90
C VAL A 154 7.84 7.61 -21.41
N LEU A 155 8.32 6.37 -21.46
CA LEU A 155 9.58 6.03 -22.12
C LEU A 155 9.39 5.67 -23.60
N ALA A 156 8.18 5.27 -23.99
CA ALA A 156 7.77 5.22 -25.38
C ALA A 156 7.27 6.61 -25.83
N GLU A 157 7.78 7.10 -26.96
CA GLU A 157 7.25 8.27 -27.65
C GLU A 157 5.89 7.95 -28.30
N SER A 158 5.76 6.74 -28.85
CA SER A 158 4.52 6.23 -29.43
C SER A 158 4.50 4.70 -29.42
N TRP A 159 3.31 4.11 -29.58
CA TRP A 159 3.17 2.69 -29.82
C TRP A 159 2.09 2.38 -30.85
N GLU A 160 2.19 1.21 -31.46
CA GLU A 160 1.17 0.59 -32.30
C GLU A 160 0.68 -0.69 -31.62
N GLY A 161 -0.63 -0.97 -31.71
CA GLY A 161 -1.25 -2.17 -31.15
C GLY A 161 -2.47 -1.84 -30.29
N GLU A 162 -3.55 -2.60 -30.50
CA GLU A 162 -4.83 -2.46 -29.81
C GLU A 162 -5.11 -3.68 -28.91
N PRO A 163 -6.04 -3.60 -27.94
CA PRO A 163 -6.42 -4.71 -27.04
C PRO A 163 -6.74 -6.06 -27.72
N SER A 164 -7.16 -6.04 -28.99
CA SER A 164 -7.47 -7.24 -29.79
C SER A 164 -6.25 -7.84 -30.49
N ASP A 165 -5.13 -7.14 -30.49
CA ASP A 165 -3.92 -7.53 -31.19
C ASP A 165 -3.02 -8.38 -30.30
N THR A 166 -2.14 -9.14 -30.96
CA THR A 166 -1.07 -9.90 -30.31
C THR A 166 0.29 -9.26 -30.49
N GLU A 167 0.40 -8.17 -31.24
CA GLU A 167 1.69 -7.53 -31.53
C GLU A 167 1.59 -6.06 -31.14
N TYR A 168 2.55 -5.61 -30.33
CA TYR A 168 2.68 -4.23 -29.89
C TYR A 168 4.08 -3.73 -30.26
N VAL A 169 4.15 -2.59 -30.94
CA VAL A 169 5.41 -1.97 -31.37
C VAL A 169 5.57 -0.65 -30.65
N PHE A 170 6.58 -0.56 -29.78
CA PHE A 170 6.91 0.65 -29.03
C PHE A 170 8.10 1.36 -29.66
N ASN A 171 7.94 2.65 -29.94
CA ASN A 171 9.00 3.55 -30.38
C ASN A 171 9.48 4.32 -29.14
N LEU A 172 10.72 4.14 -28.74
CA LEU A 172 11.31 4.71 -27.53
C LEU A 172 11.74 6.16 -27.76
N LYS A 173 11.65 6.97 -26.69
CA LYS A 173 12.23 8.31 -26.68
C LYS A 173 13.75 8.23 -26.85
N GLN A 174 14.29 9.08 -27.71
CA GLN A 174 15.72 9.15 -27.97
C GLN A 174 16.44 10.03 -26.95
N GLY A 175 17.67 9.65 -26.60
CA GLY A 175 18.54 10.46 -25.73
C GLY A 175 18.19 10.39 -24.23
N VAL A 176 17.30 9.48 -23.84
CA VAL A 176 17.01 9.20 -22.42
C VAL A 176 18.18 8.43 -21.82
N THR A 177 18.60 8.82 -20.62
CA THR A 177 19.62 8.12 -19.84
C THR A 177 19.05 7.68 -18.51
N PHE A 178 19.49 6.52 -18.04
CA PHE A 178 19.29 6.11 -16.65
C PHE A 178 20.12 7.01 -15.71
N HIS A 179 19.80 7.01 -14.42
CA HIS A 179 20.50 7.79 -13.40
C HIS A 179 21.97 7.37 -13.25
N ASP A 180 22.31 6.12 -13.58
CA ASP A 180 23.70 5.62 -13.66
C ASP A 180 24.49 6.14 -14.89
N GLY A 181 23.84 6.91 -15.77
CA GLY A 181 24.41 7.49 -16.99
C GLY A 181 24.42 6.57 -18.21
N THR A 182 23.95 5.33 -18.10
CA THR A 182 23.78 4.44 -19.26
C THR A 182 22.58 4.86 -20.12
N PRO A 183 22.60 4.67 -21.44
CA PRO A 183 21.48 5.04 -22.29
C PRO A 183 20.31 4.06 -22.16
N LEU A 184 19.08 4.58 -22.20
CA LEU A 184 17.90 3.77 -22.47
C LEU A 184 17.88 3.40 -23.95
N ASN A 185 17.64 2.11 -24.25
CA ASN A 185 17.47 1.60 -25.60
C ASN A 185 16.57 0.34 -25.59
N ALA A 186 16.26 -0.17 -26.77
CA ALA A 186 15.39 -1.34 -26.94
C ALA A 186 15.93 -2.61 -26.26
N GLU A 187 17.26 -2.79 -26.22
CA GLU A 187 17.89 -3.92 -25.52
C GLU A 187 17.71 -3.82 -24.00
N ALA A 188 17.74 -2.62 -23.43
CA ALA A 188 17.48 -2.42 -22.01
C ALA A 188 16.02 -2.75 -21.64
N VAL A 189 15.07 -2.34 -22.47
CA VAL A 189 13.66 -2.71 -22.31
C VAL A 189 13.49 -4.22 -22.42
N LYS A 190 14.06 -4.84 -23.47
CA LYS A 190 14.04 -6.28 -23.66
C LYS A 190 14.61 -7.03 -22.45
N ALA A 191 15.75 -6.58 -21.92
CA ALA A 191 16.39 -7.21 -20.77
C ALA A 191 15.49 -7.20 -19.53
N ASN A 192 14.69 -6.15 -19.31
CA ASN A 192 13.73 -6.09 -18.20
C ASN A 192 12.58 -7.10 -18.39
N PHE A 193 11.96 -7.14 -19.57
CA PHE A 193 10.91 -8.12 -19.85
C PHE A 193 11.41 -9.57 -19.79
N ASP A 194 12.59 -9.83 -20.35
CA ASP A 194 13.25 -11.14 -20.27
C ASP A 194 13.52 -11.52 -18.81
N ARG A 195 14.03 -10.58 -18.00
CA ARG A 195 14.24 -10.79 -16.56
C ARG A 195 12.95 -11.16 -15.86
N TRP A 196 11.88 -10.38 -16.04
CA TRP A 196 10.62 -10.63 -15.35
C TRP A 196 10.00 -11.97 -15.75
N GLN A 197 10.08 -12.35 -17.03
CA GLN A 197 9.66 -13.66 -17.50
C GLN A 197 10.43 -14.78 -16.81
N ASN A 198 11.71 -14.58 -16.50
CA ASN A 198 12.61 -15.60 -15.99
C ASN A 198 12.90 -15.48 -14.49
N PHE A 199 12.07 -14.78 -13.72
CA PHE A 199 12.24 -14.72 -12.27
C PHE A 199 12.30 -16.11 -11.63
N ALA A 200 13.29 -16.30 -10.75
CA ALA A 200 13.40 -17.50 -9.94
C ALA A 200 12.18 -17.69 -9.04
N GLU A 201 11.81 -18.93 -8.72
CA GLU A 201 10.63 -19.27 -7.93
C GLU A 201 10.57 -18.51 -6.59
N GLU A 202 11.73 -18.29 -5.97
CA GLU A 202 11.88 -17.54 -4.72
C GLU A 202 11.53 -16.05 -4.85
N LEU A 203 11.68 -15.45 -6.04
CA LEU A 203 11.34 -14.05 -6.32
C LEU A 203 9.89 -13.89 -6.79
N GLN A 204 9.30 -14.92 -7.40
CA GLN A 204 7.94 -14.87 -7.97
C GLN A 204 6.88 -14.48 -6.94
N ALA A 205 7.07 -14.85 -5.67
CA ALA A 205 6.16 -14.48 -4.59
C ALA A 205 6.06 -12.95 -4.37
N ASN A 206 7.12 -12.21 -4.69
CA ASN A 206 7.17 -10.75 -4.60
C ASN A 206 6.89 -10.07 -5.95
N ALA A 207 6.83 -10.82 -7.06
CA ALA A 207 6.53 -10.33 -8.40
C ALA A 207 5.05 -10.53 -8.79
N TYR A 208 4.14 -10.30 -7.83
CA TYR A 208 2.69 -10.57 -7.97
C TYR A 208 2.09 -9.97 -9.26
N TYR A 209 2.39 -8.72 -9.56
CA TYR A 209 1.83 -8.01 -10.71
C TYR A 209 2.27 -8.62 -12.04
N TYR A 210 3.51 -9.07 -12.16
CA TYR A 210 3.97 -9.75 -13.36
C TYR A 210 3.18 -11.05 -13.58
N GLY A 211 3.10 -11.90 -12.56
CA GLY A 211 2.35 -13.14 -12.64
C GLY A 211 0.87 -12.93 -12.96
N ALA A 212 0.26 -11.86 -12.41
CA ALA A 212 -1.15 -11.54 -12.65
C ALA A 212 -1.41 -11.00 -14.07
N VAL A 213 -0.57 -10.11 -14.58
CA VAL A 213 -0.74 -9.49 -15.91
C VAL A 213 -0.33 -10.44 -17.02
N MET A 214 0.72 -11.24 -16.81
CA MET A 214 1.29 -12.13 -17.82
C MET A 214 0.80 -13.57 -17.71
N ASP A 215 -0.16 -13.86 -16.83
CA ASP A 215 -0.66 -15.22 -16.55
C ASP A 215 0.46 -16.23 -16.22
N GLY A 216 1.39 -15.80 -15.37
CA GLY A 216 2.50 -16.60 -14.86
C GLY A 216 3.88 -16.19 -15.35
N PHE A 217 4.83 -17.10 -15.17
CA PHE A 217 6.26 -16.93 -15.43
C PHE A 217 6.78 -18.02 -16.38
N GLY A 218 7.99 -17.82 -16.88
CA GLY A 218 8.66 -18.72 -17.80
C GLY A 218 8.10 -18.64 -19.23
N PRO A 219 8.50 -19.58 -20.09
CA PRO A 219 8.22 -19.50 -21.53
C PRO A 219 6.74 -19.66 -21.89
N GLU A 220 5.91 -20.17 -20.99
CA GLU A 220 4.49 -20.42 -21.24
C GLU A 220 3.58 -19.25 -20.85
N ASN A 221 4.14 -18.16 -20.30
CA ASN A 221 3.36 -16.98 -19.96
C ASN A 221 2.81 -16.26 -21.22
N LEU A 222 2.03 -15.21 -21.01
CA LEU A 222 1.35 -14.44 -22.06
C LEU A 222 2.30 -13.89 -23.13
N ILE A 223 3.55 -13.60 -22.78
CA ILE A 223 4.55 -13.04 -23.72
C ILE A 223 5.17 -14.18 -24.53
N SER A 224 4.93 -14.15 -25.84
CA SER A 224 5.58 -15.05 -26.80
C SER A 224 7.01 -14.62 -27.12
N SER A 225 7.25 -13.32 -27.30
CA SER A 225 8.57 -12.78 -27.62
C SER A 225 8.66 -11.29 -27.31
N VAL A 226 9.88 -10.84 -26.98
CA VAL A 226 10.27 -9.43 -26.94
C VAL A 226 11.50 -9.26 -27.80
N GLU A 227 11.40 -8.42 -28.83
CA GLU A 227 12.44 -8.20 -29.83
C GLU A 227 12.84 -6.72 -29.83
N ALA A 228 14.15 -6.45 -29.68
CA ALA A 228 14.74 -5.15 -29.99
C ALA A 228 14.98 -5.10 -31.50
N THR A 229 13.99 -4.63 -32.25
CA THR A 229 14.02 -4.66 -33.73
C THR A 229 14.98 -3.62 -34.31
N ASP A 230 15.23 -2.53 -33.57
CA ASP A 230 16.36 -1.62 -33.73
C ASP A 230 16.73 -0.97 -32.38
N GLU A 231 17.60 0.04 -32.36
CA GLU A 231 18.06 0.70 -31.12
C GLU A 231 16.93 1.33 -30.29
N ASN A 232 15.86 1.80 -30.93
CA ASN A 232 14.76 2.52 -30.29
C ASN A 232 13.39 1.88 -30.55
N THR A 233 13.33 0.69 -31.13
CA THR A 233 12.06 0.00 -31.41
C THR A 233 12.02 -1.35 -30.70
N VAL A 234 10.98 -1.55 -29.89
CA VAL A 234 10.72 -2.81 -29.20
C VAL A 234 9.41 -3.39 -29.70
N THR A 235 9.44 -4.63 -30.17
CA THR A 235 8.24 -5.38 -30.54
C THR A 235 7.96 -6.43 -29.48
N ILE A 236 6.78 -6.36 -28.85
CA ILE A 236 6.29 -7.35 -27.89
C ILE A 236 5.17 -8.14 -28.57
N THR A 237 5.33 -9.46 -28.63
CA THR A 237 4.33 -10.37 -29.18
C THR A 237 3.72 -11.20 -28.06
N LEU A 238 2.41 -11.13 -27.91
CA LEU A 238 1.60 -11.93 -27.00
C LEU A 238 1.19 -13.25 -27.66
N ARG A 239 0.93 -14.28 -26.85
CA ARG A 239 0.42 -15.57 -27.31
C ARG A 239 -1.04 -15.52 -27.73
N GLU A 240 -1.80 -14.64 -27.09
CA GLU A 240 -3.19 -14.37 -27.36
C GLU A 240 -3.51 -12.91 -27.05
N PRO A 241 -4.58 -12.34 -27.63
CA PRO A 241 -5.00 -10.98 -27.31
C PRO A 241 -5.31 -10.82 -25.82
N SER A 242 -4.82 -9.74 -25.22
CA SER A 242 -5.06 -9.44 -23.81
C SER A 242 -5.49 -7.99 -23.65
N PRO A 243 -6.75 -7.73 -23.25
CA PRO A 243 -7.24 -6.37 -23.09
C PRO A 243 -6.61 -5.62 -21.91
N THR A 244 -5.95 -6.34 -21.00
CA THR A 244 -5.31 -5.78 -19.82
C THR A 244 -3.81 -5.57 -20.01
N PHE A 245 -3.20 -5.98 -21.12
CA PHE A 245 -1.75 -5.92 -21.30
C PHE A 245 -1.21 -4.49 -21.23
N LEU A 246 -1.73 -3.56 -22.05
CA LEU A 246 -1.26 -2.17 -22.07
C LEU A 246 -1.45 -1.46 -20.72
N PHE A 247 -2.60 -1.64 -20.07
CA PHE A 247 -2.85 -1.11 -18.73
C PHE A 247 -1.98 -1.78 -17.66
N GLY A 248 -1.66 -3.06 -17.84
CA GLY A 248 -0.79 -3.81 -16.93
C GLY A 248 0.64 -3.29 -16.94
N ILE A 249 1.21 -3.05 -18.13
CA ILE A 249 2.57 -2.52 -18.25
C ILE A 249 2.70 -1.04 -17.89
N ALA A 250 1.58 -0.35 -17.65
CA ALA A 250 1.57 0.99 -17.07
C ALA A 250 1.83 0.99 -15.55
N LEU A 251 1.71 -0.17 -14.90
CA LEU A 251 1.94 -0.25 -13.46
C LEU A 251 3.42 -0.10 -13.13
N THR A 252 3.71 0.52 -11.97
CA THR A 252 5.07 0.74 -11.47
C THR A 252 5.97 -0.50 -11.49
N PRO A 253 5.49 -1.74 -11.19
CA PRO A 253 6.31 -2.95 -11.31
C PRO A 253 6.86 -3.27 -12.70
N PHE A 254 6.33 -2.64 -13.75
CA PHE A 254 6.82 -2.75 -15.12
C PHE A 254 7.68 -1.56 -15.55
N SER A 255 8.18 -0.78 -14.59
CA SER A 255 9.14 0.29 -14.87
C SER A 255 10.47 -0.29 -15.33
N ILE A 256 11.11 0.38 -16.28
CA ILE A 256 12.37 -0.10 -16.87
C ILE A 256 13.52 0.28 -15.95
N VAL A 257 14.33 -0.72 -15.56
CA VAL A 257 15.52 -0.55 -14.71
C VAL A 257 16.79 -0.74 -15.54
N SER A 258 17.83 0.06 -15.30
CA SER A 258 19.14 -0.11 -15.95
C SER A 258 19.64 -1.56 -15.83
N PRO A 259 19.91 -2.27 -16.94
CA PRO A 259 20.49 -3.60 -16.90
C PRO A 259 21.86 -3.63 -16.20
N ALA A 260 22.65 -2.55 -16.31
CA ALA A 260 23.95 -2.46 -15.66
C ALA A 260 23.81 -2.41 -14.14
N VAL A 261 22.82 -1.67 -13.62
CA VAL A 261 22.50 -1.66 -12.18
C VAL A 261 22.04 -3.04 -11.73
N LEU A 262 21.07 -3.65 -12.43
CA LEU A 262 20.56 -4.98 -12.11
C LEU A 262 21.68 -6.03 -12.01
N GLU A 263 22.63 -6.03 -12.96
CA GLU A 263 23.80 -6.90 -12.94
C GLU A 263 24.73 -6.59 -11.75
N SER A 264 25.09 -5.31 -11.56
CA SER A 264 26.05 -4.90 -10.53
C SER A 264 25.56 -5.13 -9.10
N THR A 265 24.24 -5.06 -8.87
CA THR A 265 23.62 -5.29 -7.56
C THR A 265 23.21 -6.75 -7.37
N ASN A 266 23.42 -7.61 -8.36
CA ASN A 266 22.99 -9.01 -8.33
C ASN A 266 21.49 -9.13 -8.01
N ALA A 267 20.65 -8.31 -8.67
CA ALA A 267 19.24 -8.12 -8.32
C ALA A 267 18.37 -9.38 -8.42
N ASP A 268 18.86 -10.42 -9.11
CA ASP A 268 18.16 -11.69 -9.27
C ASP A 268 18.59 -12.77 -8.27
N ASP A 269 19.52 -12.47 -7.37
CA ASP A 269 19.82 -13.30 -6.22
C ASP A 269 18.78 -13.03 -5.11
N PRO A 270 17.98 -14.03 -4.69
CA PRO A 270 16.98 -13.86 -3.63
C PRO A 270 17.54 -13.43 -2.28
N THR A 271 18.86 -13.49 -2.12
CA THR A 271 19.59 -13.06 -0.91
C THR A 271 20.22 -11.67 -1.04
N ALA A 272 20.20 -11.07 -2.24
CA ALA A 272 20.69 -9.72 -2.45
C ALA A 272 19.84 -8.70 -1.67
N SER A 273 20.49 -7.63 -1.21
CA SER A 273 19.75 -6.51 -0.62
C SER A 273 18.96 -5.80 -1.71
N THR A 274 17.64 -5.75 -1.55
CA THR A 274 16.76 -4.93 -2.39
C THR A 274 16.65 -3.49 -1.88
N LEU A 275 17.39 -3.15 -0.82
CA LEU A 275 17.45 -1.82 -0.23
C LEU A 275 18.85 -1.22 -0.41
N GLY A 276 18.91 0.10 -0.58
CA GLY A 276 20.15 0.87 -0.74
C GLY A 276 20.14 1.75 -1.99
N THR A 277 21.14 2.63 -2.08
CA THR A 277 21.25 3.65 -3.13
C THR A 277 21.69 3.10 -4.49
N GLU A 278 22.36 1.95 -4.55
CA GLU A 278 22.82 1.38 -5.84
C GLU A 278 21.65 0.85 -6.68
N VAL A 279 20.68 0.15 -6.06
CA VAL A 279 19.50 -0.45 -6.72
C VAL A 279 18.68 0.60 -7.48
N VAL A 280 18.67 1.83 -6.95
CA VAL A 280 17.87 2.98 -7.38
C VAL A 280 18.58 3.95 -8.31
N GLN A 281 19.86 3.74 -8.60
CA GLN A 281 20.50 4.44 -9.72
C GLN A 281 20.04 3.91 -11.09
N GLY A 282 19.22 2.86 -11.11
CA GLY A 282 18.73 2.25 -12.34
C GLY A 282 17.49 2.90 -12.94
N GLY A 283 17.01 4.03 -12.42
CA GLY A 283 15.80 4.71 -12.89
C GLY A 283 16.05 5.74 -13.99
N THR A 284 14.98 6.32 -14.54
CA THR A 284 15.01 7.44 -15.50
C THR A 284 14.19 8.65 -15.03
N GLY A 285 13.51 8.51 -13.88
CA GLY A 285 12.49 9.43 -13.39
C GLY A 285 13.02 10.80 -12.97
N ALA A 286 12.09 11.65 -12.59
CA ALA A 286 12.34 13.06 -12.26
C ALA A 286 13.09 13.27 -10.93
N PHE A 287 13.23 12.21 -10.12
CA PHE A 287 14.03 12.21 -8.91
C PHE A 287 14.99 11.02 -8.86
N VAL A 288 16.15 11.24 -8.24
CA VAL A 288 17.15 10.22 -7.93
C VAL A 288 17.15 10.00 -6.42
N LEU A 289 17.28 8.76 -5.95
CA LEU A 289 17.44 8.53 -4.51
C LEU A 289 18.83 8.99 -4.07
N GLU A 290 18.86 9.95 -3.16
CA GLU A 290 20.08 10.51 -2.56
C GLU A 290 20.51 9.68 -1.34
N ASP A 291 19.56 9.30 -0.49
CA ASP A 291 19.81 8.51 0.73
C ASP A 291 18.61 7.63 1.10
N TYR A 292 18.89 6.47 1.69
CA TYR A 292 17.87 5.56 2.21
C TYR A 292 18.32 4.99 3.55
N VAL A 293 17.67 5.44 4.61
CA VAL A 293 17.90 4.93 5.96
C VAL A 293 16.70 4.07 6.33
N PRO A 294 16.84 2.73 6.35
CA PRO A 294 15.74 1.82 6.60
C PRO A 294 14.98 2.17 7.88
N ALA A 295 13.65 2.21 7.78
CA ALA A 295 12.71 2.60 8.83
C ALA A 295 12.87 4.04 9.38
N GLU A 296 13.74 4.88 8.83
CA GLU A 296 13.94 6.27 9.27
C GLU A 296 13.60 7.30 8.19
N SER A 297 14.17 7.20 6.98
CA SER A 297 13.85 8.14 5.90
C SER A 297 14.27 7.65 4.51
N ALA A 298 13.61 8.18 3.48
CA ALA A 298 14.08 8.16 2.10
C ALA A 298 14.21 9.59 1.58
N THR A 299 15.39 9.98 1.12
CA THR A 299 15.65 11.32 0.58
C THR A 299 15.93 11.21 -0.90
N LEU A 300 15.15 11.92 -1.71
CA LEU A 300 15.30 11.96 -3.17
C LEU A 300 15.65 13.38 -3.61
N SER A 301 16.63 13.53 -4.48
CA SER A 301 17.02 14.79 -5.11
C SER A 301 16.47 14.88 -6.53
N ARG A 302 16.17 16.09 -7.00
CA ARG A 302 15.77 16.35 -8.38
C ARG A 302 16.78 15.72 -9.37
N ASN A 303 16.29 15.06 -10.40
CA ASN A 303 17.09 14.70 -11.57
C ASN A 303 17.19 15.91 -12.49
N GLU A 304 18.34 16.56 -12.52
CA GLU A 304 18.59 17.74 -13.38
C GLU A 304 18.65 17.37 -14.88
N ASP A 305 18.91 16.10 -15.20
CA ASP A 305 19.00 15.57 -16.56
C ASP A 305 17.72 14.82 -16.98
N TYR A 306 16.60 15.09 -16.31
CA TYR A 306 15.31 14.43 -16.61
C TYR A 306 14.85 14.69 -18.04
N HIS A 307 14.38 13.64 -18.73
CA HIS A 307 13.99 13.68 -20.14
C HIS A 307 12.61 14.32 -20.41
N GLY A 308 11.78 14.47 -19.38
CA GLY A 308 10.46 15.10 -19.50
C GLY A 308 10.54 16.60 -19.79
N GLU A 309 9.40 17.22 -20.12
CA GLU A 309 9.34 18.64 -20.52
C GLU A 309 9.95 19.59 -19.48
N HIS A 310 9.77 19.27 -18.19
CA HIS A 310 10.34 20.00 -17.08
C HIS A 310 10.85 19.03 -16.01
N PRO A 311 12.05 19.25 -15.45
CA PRO A 311 12.45 18.55 -14.23
C PRO A 311 11.45 18.90 -13.12
N ALA A 312 11.34 18.02 -12.11
CA ALA A 312 10.44 18.24 -11.00
C ALA A 312 10.64 19.63 -10.39
N TYR A 313 9.58 20.31 -9.94
CA TYR A 313 9.72 21.65 -9.38
C TYR A 313 10.53 21.69 -8.08
N LEU A 314 10.45 20.67 -7.24
CA LEU A 314 11.16 20.59 -5.96
C LEU A 314 12.65 20.26 -6.15
N ASP A 315 13.51 20.81 -5.28
CA ASP A 315 14.92 20.37 -5.18
C ASP A 315 15.01 18.97 -4.56
N ARG A 316 14.16 18.70 -3.57
CA ARG A 316 14.24 17.48 -2.75
C ARG A 316 12.86 17.03 -2.26
N LEU A 317 12.69 15.71 -2.21
CA LEU A 317 11.56 15.03 -1.58
C LEU A 317 12.10 14.17 -0.44
N ILE A 318 11.53 14.29 0.76
CA ILE A 318 11.89 13.47 1.92
C ILE A 318 10.65 12.70 2.36
N ILE A 319 10.73 11.37 2.36
CA ILE A 319 9.67 10.51 2.89
C ILE A 319 10.06 10.06 4.30
N LEU A 320 9.16 10.31 5.25
CA LEU A 320 9.32 9.94 6.65
C LEU A 320 8.23 8.92 7.05
N PRO A 321 8.59 7.77 7.63
CA PRO A 321 7.63 6.76 8.05
C PRO A 321 7.03 7.12 9.42
N TYR A 322 5.71 7.17 9.47
CA TYR A 322 4.91 7.30 10.70
C TYR A 322 3.84 6.22 10.70
N ALA A 323 4.12 5.09 11.36
CA ALA A 323 3.19 3.97 11.42
C ALA A 323 1.88 4.33 12.13
N ASP A 324 1.97 5.15 13.19
CA ASP A 324 0.79 5.66 13.90
C ASP A 324 0.20 6.88 13.15
N PRO A 325 -1.07 6.82 12.72
CA PRO A 325 -1.68 7.90 11.96
C PRO A 325 -1.83 9.21 12.76
N ALA A 326 -2.01 9.13 14.08
CA ALA A 326 -2.11 10.33 14.92
C ALA A 326 -0.76 11.03 15.05
N ALA A 327 0.34 10.27 15.19
CA ALA A 327 1.69 10.81 15.14
C ALA A 327 2.01 11.45 13.78
N ARG A 328 1.55 10.83 12.67
CA ARG A 328 1.68 11.39 11.32
C ARG A 328 0.98 12.74 11.19
N LEU A 329 -0.27 12.83 11.67
CA LEU A 329 -1.01 14.10 11.69
C LEU A 329 -0.34 15.16 12.59
N GLN A 330 0.17 14.76 13.75
CA GLN A 330 0.91 15.67 14.63
C GLN A 330 2.18 16.21 13.94
N ALA A 331 2.87 15.40 13.15
CA ALA A 331 4.03 15.85 12.38
C ALA A 331 3.65 16.92 11.33
N LEU A 332 2.48 16.80 10.69
CA LEU A 332 1.94 17.83 9.80
C LEU A 332 1.60 19.11 10.56
N GLN A 333 0.93 18.98 11.71
CA GLN A 333 0.57 20.13 12.55
C GLN A 333 1.79 20.87 13.12
N ALA A 334 2.87 20.14 13.41
CA ALA A 334 4.14 20.69 13.84
C ALA A 334 4.95 21.31 12.67
N GLY A 335 4.55 21.08 11.42
CA GLY A 335 5.25 21.54 10.22
C GLY A 335 6.50 20.73 9.87
N THR A 336 6.72 19.58 10.51
CA THR A 336 7.83 18.65 10.21
C THR A 336 7.66 18.02 8.82
N ILE A 337 6.41 17.73 8.45
CA ILE A 337 6.01 17.32 7.09
C ILE A 337 5.00 18.34 6.55
N GLN A 338 4.88 18.41 5.23
CA GLN A 338 3.95 19.30 4.52
C GLN A 338 2.84 18.52 3.79
N GLY A 339 2.96 17.20 3.70
CA GLY A 339 1.93 16.32 3.16
C GLY A 339 1.92 14.99 3.88
N LEU A 340 0.75 14.37 3.92
CA LEU A 340 0.57 12.97 4.33
C LEU A 340 -0.67 12.41 3.65
N ASP A 341 -0.78 11.08 3.66
CA ASP A 341 -2.01 10.38 3.32
C ASP A 341 -2.50 9.49 4.46
N LEU A 342 -3.63 8.82 4.23
CA LEU A 342 -4.28 7.93 5.20
C LEU A 342 -4.58 8.65 6.53
N ILE A 343 -5.16 9.85 6.48
CA ILE A 343 -5.73 10.50 7.67
C ILE A 343 -6.85 9.62 8.22
N ALA A 344 -6.78 9.30 9.52
CA ALA A 344 -7.82 8.53 10.16
C ALA A 344 -9.17 9.28 10.07
N PRO A 345 -10.28 8.60 9.76
CA PRO A 345 -11.58 9.26 9.60
C PRO A 345 -11.99 10.16 10.78
N ALA A 346 -11.69 9.72 12.01
CA ALA A 346 -11.96 10.49 13.23
C ALA A 346 -11.17 11.81 13.32
N ASP A 347 -10.04 11.91 12.63
CA ASP A 347 -9.12 13.05 12.70
C ASP A 347 -9.28 14.02 11.52
N ARG A 348 -10.13 13.72 10.53
CA ARG A 348 -10.33 14.58 9.34
C ARG A 348 -10.75 16.00 9.70
N ALA A 349 -11.58 16.15 10.73
CA ALA A 349 -12.03 17.47 11.21
C ALA A 349 -10.88 18.36 11.73
N ALA A 350 -9.69 17.80 11.98
CA ALA A 350 -8.52 18.58 12.38
C ALA A 350 -7.87 19.34 11.20
N VAL A 351 -8.20 18.99 9.96
CA VAL A 351 -7.64 19.62 8.75
C VAL A 351 -8.70 20.09 7.75
N ASP A 352 -9.91 19.53 7.80
CA ASP A 352 -10.99 19.89 6.88
C ASP A 352 -11.55 21.28 7.19
N GLY A 353 -11.51 22.18 6.21
CA GLY A 353 -11.91 23.58 6.37
C GLY A 353 -11.02 24.40 7.32
N VAL A 354 -9.86 23.88 7.74
CA VAL A 354 -8.93 24.56 8.64
C VAL A 354 -7.91 25.36 7.82
N GLU A 355 -7.74 26.65 8.15
CA GLU A 355 -6.79 27.53 7.48
C GLU A 355 -5.36 26.95 7.54
N GLY A 356 -4.68 26.94 6.39
CA GLY A 356 -3.32 26.40 6.26
C GLY A 356 -3.26 24.90 5.92
N TYR A 357 -4.40 24.19 5.91
CA TYR A 357 -4.48 22.81 5.47
C TYR A 357 -5.36 22.66 4.24
N GLN A 358 -5.06 21.65 3.45
CA GLN A 358 -5.90 21.23 2.34
C GLN A 358 -6.15 19.73 2.46
N LEU A 359 -7.42 19.36 2.66
CA LEU A 359 -7.85 17.98 2.59
C LEU A 359 -8.22 17.66 1.14
N ILE A 360 -7.39 16.87 0.47
CA ILE A 360 -7.65 16.44 -0.90
C ILE A 360 -8.38 15.09 -0.84
N ASN A 361 -9.69 15.12 -1.07
CA ASN A 361 -10.46 13.90 -1.22
C ASN A 361 -10.30 13.38 -2.65
N ARG A 362 -9.90 12.11 -2.79
CA ARG A 362 -9.80 11.43 -4.07
C ARG A 362 -10.86 10.35 -4.12
N GLU A 363 -11.51 10.20 -5.27
CA GLU A 363 -12.39 9.06 -5.48
C GLU A 363 -11.57 7.76 -5.29
N SER A 364 -12.11 6.85 -4.50
CA SER A 364 -11.41 5.62 -4.13
C SER A 364 -11.74 4.53 -5.14
N TYR A 365 -10.71 3.94 -5.73
CA TYR A 365 -10.83 2.70 -6.52
C TYR A 365 -10.69 1.44 -5.65
N ASN A 366 -10.57 1.60 -4.33
CA ASN A 366 -10.51 0.48 -3.39
C ASN A 366 -11.91 -0.03 -3.06
N THR A 367 -12.09 -1.34 -3.16
CA THR A 367 -13.28 -2.04 -2.66
C THR A 367 -12.95 -2.72 -1.33
N LEU A 368 -13.63 -2.33 -0.26
CA LEU A 368 -13.64 -3.11 0.98
C LEU A 368 -14.62 -4.27 0.84
N TYR A 369 -14.15 -5.50 1.04
CA TYR A 369 -15.01 -6.68 0.97
C TYR A 369 -14.67 -7.68 2.06
N LEU A 370 -15.65 -8.53 2.38
CA LEU A 370 -15.44 -9.72 3.20
C LEU A 370 -15.20 -10.91 2.27
N GLY A 371 -13.96 -11.37 2.19
CA GLY A 371 -13.62 -12.60 1.48
C GLY A 371 -14.24 -13.82 2.15
N VAL A 372 -15.08 -14.56 1.42
CA VAL A 372 -15.71 -15.80 1.91
C VAL A 372 -15.14 -16.98 1.15
N ASN A 373 -14.45 -17.89 1.86
CA ASN A 373 -13.95 -19.12 1.26
C ASN A 373 -14.93 -20.30 1.55
N PRO A 374 -15.76 -20.70 0.57
CA PRO A 374 -16.77 -21.74 0.77
C PRO A 374 -16.17 -23.15 0.92
N THR A 375 -14.91 -23.35 0.54
CA THR A 375 -14.25 -24.67 0.46
C THR A 375 -13.05 -24.82 1.40
N ALA A 376 -12.73 -23.79 2.20
CA ALA A 376 -11.62 -23.83 3.16
C ALA A 376 -11.70 -25.01 4.14
N THR A 377 -12.90 -25.51 4.41
CA THR A 377 -13.13 -26.65 5.31
C THR A 377 -14.22 -27.54 4.75
N GLU A 378 -14.00 -28.85 4.77
CA GLU A 378 -15.00 -29.83 4.37
C GLU A 378 -16.26 -29.71 5.23
N GLY A 379 -17.44 -29.69 4.60
CA GLY A 379 -18.72 -29.53 5.29
C GLY A 379 -19.02 -28.10 5.78
N SER A 380 -18.27 -27.09 5.30
CA SER A 380 -18.53 -25.70 5.64
C SER A 380 -19.97 -25.27 5.27
N PRO A 381 -20.73 -24.66 6.20
CA PRO A 381 -22.03 -24.06 5.87
C PRO A 381 -21.94 -22.98 4.78
N LEU A 382 -20.76 -22.37 4.59
CA LEU A 382 -20.52 -21.36 3.55
C LEU A 382 -20.53 -21.96 2.14
N ALA A 383 -20.47 -23.29 1.99
CA ALA A 383 -20.67 -23.95 0.71
C ALA A 383 -22.07 -23.68 0.14
N GLU A 384 -23.07 -23.54 1.00
CA GLU A 384 -24.44 -23.23 0.61
C GLU A 384 -24.59 -21.76 0.20
N GLN A 385 -25.06 -21.53 -1.03
CA GLN A 385 -25.24 -20.17 -1.57
C GLN A 385 -26.18 -19.33 -0.71
N ALA A 386 -27.26 -19.93 -0.20
CA ALA A 386 -28.23 -19.25 0.64
C ALA A 386 -27.61 -18.71 1.93
N VAL A 387 -26.60 -19.40 2.49
CA VAL A 387 -25.88 -18.94 3.68
C VAL A 387 -25.04 -17.72 3.34
N ARG A 388 -24.33 -17.73 2.19
CA ARG A 388 -23.54 -16.55 1.75
C ARG A 388 -24.41 -15.34 1.45
N GLN A 389 -25.59 -15.55 0.85
CA GLN A 389 -26.57 -14.48 0.64
C GLN A 389 -27.09 -13.93 1.97
N ALA A 390 -27.43 -14.79 2.93
CA ALA A 390 -27.84 -14.37 4.26
C ALA A 390 -26.77 -13.53 4.97
N VAL A 391 -25.49 -13.93 4.88
CA VAL A 391 -24.36 -13.14 5.41
C VAL A 391 -24.28 -11.78 4.71
N SER A 392 -24.35 -11.73 3.38
CA SER A 392 -24.29 -10.46 2.62
C SER A 392 -25.42 -9.49 2.98
N HIS A 393 -26.64 -10.01 3.21
CA HIS A 393 -27.80 -9.22 3.62
C HIS A 393 -27.77 -8.81 5.10
N ALA A 394 -27.03 -9.53 5.94
CA ALA A 394 -26.89 -9.21 7.37
C ALA A 394 -25.83 -8.13 7.65
N ILE A 395 -25.00 -7.78 6.66
CA ILE A 395 -23.99 -6.72 6.79
C ILE A 395 -24.65 -5.37 6.55
N ASP A 396 -24.73 -4.56 7.61
CA ASP A 396 -25.10 -3.15 7.56
C ASP A 396 -23.93 -2.32 7.00
N ARG A 397 -23.89 -2.19 5.68
CA ARG A 397 -22.82 -1.46 4.97
C ARG A 397 -22.84 0.03 5.27
N GLU A 398 -24.03 0.63 5.32
CA GLU A 398 -24.20 2.05 5.64
C GLU A 398 -23.73 2.34 7.07
N GLY A 399 -24.13 1.50 8.03
CA GLY A 399 -23.68 1.60 9.42
C GLY A 399 -22.16 1.46 9.56
N LEU A 400 -21.53 0.55 8.81
CA LEU A 400 -20.07 0.40 8.79
C LEU A 400 -19.37 1.64 8.20
N ILE A 401 -19.88 2.18 7.09
CA ILE A 401 -19.33 3.40 6.46
C ILE A 401 -19.44 4.59 7.42
N ALA A 402 -20.61 4.78 8.04
CA ALA A 402 -20.82 5.87 9.00
C ALA A 402 -19.90 5.74 10.22
N ALA A 403 -19.80 4.53 10.80
CA ALA A 403 -19.06 4.31 12.04
C ALA A 403 -17.53 4.35 11.86
N PHE A 404 -17.01 3.81 10.75
CA PHE A 404 -15.56 3.61 10.58
C PHE A 404 -14.92 4.52 9.53
N TYR A 405 -15.68 5.03 8.56
CA TYR A 405 -15.16 5.82 7.46
C TYR A 405 -15.62 7.29 7.49
N GLY A 406 -16.39 7.68 8.52
CA GLY A 406 -16.89 9.05 8.66
C GLY A 406 -17.76 9.49 7.47
N GLY A 407 -18.46 8.55 6.85
CA GLY A 407 -19.23 8.79 5.62
C GLY A 407 -18.42 8.70 4.32
N GLY A 408 -17.10 8.49 4.39
CA GLY A 408 -16.22 8.35 3.22
C GLY A 408 -16.28 6.97 2.57
N GLY A 409 -17.38 6.65 1.89
CA GLY A 409 -17.56 5.42 1.13
C GLY A 409 -18.99 5.24 0.61
N SER A 410 -19.19 4.28 -0.30
CA SER A 410 -20.51 3.89 -0.82
C SER A 410 -20.75 2.37 -0.62
N PRO A 411 -21.98 1.93 -0.33
CA PRO A 411 -22.32 0.51 -0.13
C PRO A 411 -22.08 -0.43 -1.32
#